data_AF-A0A2V2S346-F1
#
_entry.id   AF-A0A2V2S346-F1
#
_cell.length_a   1.000
_cell.length_b   1.000
_cell.length_c   1.000
_cell.angle_alpha   90.00
_cell.angle_beta   90.00
_cell.angle_gamma   90.00
#
_symmetry.space_group_name_H-M   'P 1'
#
loop_
_entity.id
_entity.type
_entity.pdbx_description
1 polymer ?
#
loop_
_entity_poly.entity_id
_entity_poly.type
_entity_poly.pdbx_seq_one_letter_code
_entity_poly.pdbx_strand_id
1 'polypeptide(L)'
;MKNRVLICIGTKKGLFVAESSRTRGKFALRGPFGPGVAVYSALIDPRGTPKVYGSSCNPFFGMKVLRSTDLGKSFKETKAAPA
;
A
#
# COMPACT_ATOMS: atom_id res chain seq x y z
N MET A 1 0.58 -13.45 -12.41
CA MET A 1 1.49 -13.02 -11.31
C MET A 1 2.93 -13.52 -11.41
N LYS A 2 3.29 -14.52 -12.24
CA LYS A 2 4.62 -15.18 -12.20
C LYS A 2 5.87 -14.35 -12.59
N ASN A 3 5.72 -13.10 -13.08
CA ASN A 3 6.85 -12.32 -13.64
C ASN A 3 7.16 -10.99 -12.94
N ARG A 4 6.50 -10.65 -11.82
CA ARG A 4 6.73 -9.38 -11.11
C ARG A 4 6.80 -9.57 -9.60
N VAL A 5 7.53 -8.68 -8.93
CA VAL A 5 7.69 -8.62 -7.48
C VAL A 5 7.13 -7.27 -7.00
N LEU A 6 6.27 -7.31 -6.00
CA LEU A 6 5.68 -6.15 -5.35
C LEU A 6 6.10 -6.15 -3.88
N ILE A 7 6.60 -5.01 -3.41
CA ILE A 7 6.97 -4.79 -2.01
C ILE A 7 6.21 -3.57 -1.52
N CYS A 8 5.45 -3.74 -0.45
CA CYS A 8 4.78 -2.65 0.24
C CYS A 8 5.65 -2.17 1.40
N ILE A 9 5.90 -0.86 1.46
CA ILE A 9 6.83 -0.25 2.40
C ILE A 9 6.05 0.77 3.22
N GLY A 10 5.69 0.39 4.44
CA GLY A 10 5.08 1.29 5.41
C GLY A 10 6.13 2.18 6.08
N THR A 11 5.87 3.48 6.16
CA THR A 11 6.76 4.44 6.82
C THR A 11 5.97 5.38 7.73
N LYS A 12 6.67 6.20 8.52
CA LYS A 12 6.05 7.32 9.26
C LYS A 12 5.51 8.44 8.34
N LYS A 13 5.79 8.39 7.03
CA LYS A 13 5.47 9.44 6.05
C LYS A 13 4.51 8.98 4.95
N GLY A 14 4.01 7.75 5.02
CA GLY A 14 3.08 7.17 4.06
C GLY A 14 3.49 5.78 3.60
N LEU A 15 2.68 5.22 2.70
CA LEU A 15 2.88 3.92 2.08
C LEU A 15 3.59 4.09 0.74
N PHE A 16 4.65 3.34 0.52
CA PHE A 16 5.28 3.23 -0.78
C PHE A 16 5.10 1.83 -1.35
N VAL A 17 5.13 1.72 -2.67
CA VAL A 17 5.08 0.43 -3.36
C VAL A 17 6.25 0.36 -4.34
N ALA A 18 7.15 -0.58 -4.10
CA ALA A 18 8.25 -0.91 -4.99
C ALA A 18 7.84 -2.07 -5.90
N GLU A 19 8.00 -1.91 -7.22
CA GLU A 19 7.73 -2.95 -8.21
C GLU A 19 9.01 -3.31 -8.98
N SER A 20 9.23 -4.60 -9.19
CA SER A 20 10.31 -5.10 -10.03
C SER A 20 9.83 -6.27 -10.89
N SER A 21 10.63 -6.63 -11.89
CA SER A 21 10.46 -7.88 -12.63
C SER A 21 10.92 -9.08 -11.79
N ARG A 22 10.76 -10.30 -12.32
CA ARG A 22 11.20 -11.54 -11.66
C ARG A 22 12.68 -11.56 -11.29
N THR A 23 13.53 -10.83 -12.03
CA THR A 23 14.98 -10.80 -11.79
C THR A 23 15.38 -9.89 -10.62
N ARG A 24 14.47 -9.03 -10.12
CA ARG A 24 14.67 -8.20 -8.91
C ARG A 24 15.87 -7.23 -8.99
N GLY A 25 16.36 -6.90 -10.19
CA GLY A 25 17.57 -6.09 -10.36
C GLY A 25 17.37 -4.58 -10.15
N LYS A 26 16.21 -4.03 -10.52
CA LYS A 26 15.83 -2.63 -10.29
C LYS A 26 14.39 -2.54 -9.82
N PHE A 27 14.10 -1.61 -8.92
CA PHE A 27 12.75 -1.36 -8.43
C PHE A 27 12.28 0.03 -8.84
N ALA A 28 11.09 0.11 -9.42
CA ALA A 28 10.37 1.37 -9.58
C ALA A 28 9.57 1.64 -8.31
N LEU A 29 9.77 2.82 -7.70
CA LEU A 29 9.10 3.22 -6.47
C LEU A 29 7.89 4.12 -6.79
N ARG A 30 6.75 3.84 -6.17
CA ARG A 30 5.53 4.64 -6.23
C ARG A 30 5.13 5.11 -4.83
N GLY A 31 4.48 6.27 -4.75
CA GLY A 31 4.02 6.88 -3.50
C GLY A 31 4.72 8.22 -3.20
N PRO A 32 4.58 8.74 -1.97
CA PRO A 32 3.81 8.16 -0.87
C PRO A 32 2.30 8.19 -1.13
N PHE A 33 1.61 7.11 -0.77
CA PHE A 33 0.16 7.07 -0.62
C PHE A 33 -0.18 7.33 0.86
N GLY A 34 -1.17 8.17 1.13
CA GLY A 34 -1.40 8.69 2.49
C GLY A 34 -0.25 9.58 2.97
N PRO A 35 0.09 10.66 2.23
CA PRO A 35 1.27 11.46 2.52
C PRO A 35 1.25 12.03 3.94
N GLY A 36 2.34 11.85 4.66
CA GLY A 36 2.49 12.34 6.04
C GLY A 36 1.74 11.51 7.10
N VAL A 37 1.05 10.44 6.73
CA VAL A 37 0.35 9.55 7.65
C VAL A 37 1.17 8.27 7.87
N ALA A 38 1.28 7.82 9.13
CA ALA A 38 2.04 6.62 9.44
C ALA A 38 1.33 5.37 8.92
N VAL A 39 2.13 4.44 8.39
CA VAL A 39 1.68 3.13 7.90
C VAL A 39 2.47 2.07 8.65
N TYR A 40 1.84 1.42 9.62
CA TYR A 40 2.47 0.39 10.46
C TYR A 40 2.35 -1.01 9.87
N SER A 41 1.31 -1.27 9.07
CA SER A 41 1.10 -2.57 8.44
C SER A 41 0.61 -2.41 7.01
N ALA A 42 1.07 -3.30 6.15
CA ALA A 42 0.62 -3.42 4.78
C ALA A 42 0.46 -4.91 4.42
N LEU A 43 -0.55 -5.21 3.61
CA LEU A 43 -0.92 -6.56 3.23
C LEU A 43 -1.17 -6.62 1.73
N ILE A 44 -0.65 -7.66 1.07
CA ILE A 44 -1.03 -8.02 -0.29
C ILE A 44 -1.91 -9.26 -0.19
N ASP A 45 -3.17 -9.15 -0.62
CA ASP A 45 -4.08 -10.28 -0.77
C ASP A 45 -4.02 -10.78 -2.22
N PRO A 46 -3.42 -11.95 -2.49
CA PRO A 46 -3.29 -12.49 -3.84
C PRO A 46 -4.54 -13.24 -4.32
N ARG A 47 -5.58 -13.39 -3.50
CA ARG A 47 -6.78 -14.15 -3.85
C ARG A 47 -7.64 -13.38 -4.86
N GLY A 48 -8.08 -14.05 -5.94
CA GLY A 48 -8.87 -13.43 -7.00
C GLY A 48 -8.12 -12.28 -7.68
N THR A 49 -8.78 -11.13 -7.83
CA THR A 49 -8.11 -9.89 -8.23
C THR A 49 -7.25 -9.38 -7.07
N PRO A 50 -5.91 -9.32 -7.21
CA PRO A 50 -5.05 -8.98 -6.08
C PRO A 50 -5.34 -7.58 -5.53
N LYS A 51 -5.37 -7.47 -4.22
CA LYS A 51 -5.61 -6.21 -3.51
C LYS A 51 -4.42 -5.89 -2.63
N VAL A 52 -4.11 -4.60 -2.52
CA VAL A 52 -3.10 -4.12 -1.57
C VAL A 52 -3.80 -3.28 -0.51
N TYR A 53 -3.46 -3.53 0.74
CA TYR A 53 -3.97 -2.82 1.89
C TYR A 53 -2.81 -2.16 2.64
N GLY A 54 -3.05 -1.00 3.22
CA GLY A 54 -2.14 -0.32 4.14
C GLY A 54 -2.93 0.38 5.24
N SER A 55 -2.41 0.33 6.46
CA SER A 55 -2.96 1.12 7.57
C SER A 55 -2.72 2.62 7.32
N SER A 56 -3.71 3.48 7.56
CA SER A 56 -3.56 4.94 7.56
C SER A 56 -3.81 5.44 8.98
N CYS A 57 -2.73 5.67 9.72
CA CYS A 57 -2.74 5.89 11.16
C CYS A 57 -2.59 7.38 11.49
N ASN A 58 -3.69 8.13 11.47
CA ASN A 58 -3.67 9.54 11.81
C ASN A 58 -3.99 9.75 13.30
N PRO A 59 -3.12 10.40 14.10
CA PRO A 59 -3.33 10.58 15.53
C PRO A 59 -4.49 11.54 15.87
N PHE A 60 -4.91 12.39 14.93
CA PHE A 60 -5.99 13.37 15.15
C PHE A 60 -7.31 12.91 14.54
N PHE A 61 -7.27 12.25 13.38
CA PHE A 61 -8.47 11.88 12.60
C PHE A 61 -8.81 10.39 12.65
N GLY A 62 -8.10 9.64 13.49
CA GLY A 62 -8.31 8.21 13.69
C GLY A 62 -7.69 7.33 12.61
N MET A 63 -7.99 6.04 12.74
CA MET A 63 -7.43 4.98 11.91
C MET A 63 -8.30 4.74 10.68
N LYS A 64 -7.68 4.66 9.51
CA LYS A 64 -8.34 4.30 8.25
C LYS A 64 -7.54 3.25 7.51
N VAL A 65 -8.11 2.73 6.41
CA VAL A 65 -7.44 1.74 5.57
C VAL A 65 -7.29 2.27 4.15
N LEU A 66 -6.07 2.25 3.63
CA LEU A 66 -5.78 2.42 2.22
C LEU A 66 -6.02 1.09 1.52
N ARG A 67 -6.78 1.11 0.43
CA ARG A 67 -7.05 -0.06 -0.41
C ARG A 67 -6.75 0.24 -1.87
N SER A 68 -5.96 -0.63 -2.49
CA SER A 68 -5.71 -0.67 -3.93
C SER A 68 -6.30 -1.93 -4.53
N THR A 69 -6.85 -1.80 -5.73
CA THR A 69 -7.33 -2.91 -6.58
C THR A 69 -6.54 -2.99 -7.89
N ASP A 70 -5.42 -2.28 -7.99
CA ASP A 70 -4.62 -2.11 -9.21
C ASP A 70 -3.12 -2.33 -8.98
N LEU A 71 -2.78 -3.22 -8.03
CA LEU A 71 -1.41 -3.57 -7.65
C LEU A 71 -0.61 -2.36 -7.12
N GLY A 72 -1.25 -1.51 -6.33
CA GLY A 72 -0.63 -0.36 -5.68
C GLY A 72 -0.29 0.78 -6.63
N LYS A 73 -0.99 0.91 -7.77
CA LYS A 73 -0.85 2.09 -8.65
C LYS A 73 -1.64 3.26 -8.10
N SER A 74 -2.80 2.99 -7.50
CA SER A 74 -3.62 3.96 -6.80
C SER A 74 -4.22 3.34 -5.54
N PHE A 75 -4.54 4.19 -4.56
CA PHE A 75 -5.19 3.78 -3.32
C PHE A 75 -6.41 4.64 -3.05
N LYS A 76 -7.46 4.02 -2.53
CA LYS A 76 -8.64 4.67 -1.95
C LYS A 76 -8.60 4.49 -0.44
N GLU A 77 -8.81 5.57 0.29
CA GLU A 77 -8.93 5.52 1.75
C GLU A 77 -10.39 5.24 2.14
N THR A 78 -10.61 4.51 3.23
CA THR A 78 -11.95 4.38 3.82
C THR A 78 -12.47 5.73 4.29
N LYS A 79 -13.78 5.97 4.11
CA LYS A 79 -14.42 7.24 4.49
C LYS A 79 -14.36 7.51 5.99
N ALA A 80 -14.46 6.46 6.79
CA ALA A 80 -14.41 6.49 8.24
C ALA A 80 -13.52 5.35 8.76
N ALA A 81 -13.25 5.39 10.06
CA ALA A 81 -12.65 4.26 10.74
C ALA A 81 -13.55 3.02 10.60
N PRO A 82 -12.96 1.81 10.49
CA PRO A 82 -13.75 0.59 10.62
C PRO A 82 -14.48 0.60 11.97
N ALA A 83 -15.77 0.25 11.95
CA ALA A 83 -16.54 -0.01 13.16
C ALA A 83 -16.05 -1.29 13.84
#